data_AF-A0A645I733-F1
#
_entry.id   AF-A0A645I733-F1
#
_cell.length_a   1.000
_cell.length_b   1.000
_cell.length_c   1.000
_cell.angle_alpha   90.00
_cell.angle_beta   90.00
_cell.angle_gamma   90.00
#
_symmetry.space_group_name_H-M   'P 1'
#
loop_
_entity.id
_entity.type
_entity.pdbx_description
1 polymer ?
#
loop_
_entity_poly.entity_id
_entity_poly.type
_entity_poly.pdbx_seq_one_letter_code
_entity_poly.pdbx_strand_id
1 'polypeptide(L)' 'MNKLYFAGYRNELLNHLKELEGFKLLESVETCPVKNYAMAILNDERANNNVLFIPNK' A
#
# COMPACT_ATOMS: atom_id res chain seq x y z
N MET A 1 -8.21 -1.23 -0.62
CA MET A 1 -6.77 -0.87 -0.66
C MET A 1 -6.54 0.52 -1.24
N ASN A 2 -6.78 0.72 -2.55
CA ASN A 2 -6.41 1.95 -3.26
C ASN A 2 -6.88 3.26 -2.58
N LYS A 3 -8.18 3.36 -2.26
CA LYS A 3 -8.75 4.53 -1.58
C LYS A 3 -8.04 4.87 -0.26
N LEU A 4 -7.74 3.86 0.57
CA LEU A 4 -7.09 4.04 1.86
C LEU A 4 -5.63 4.44 1.69
N TYR A 5 -4.94 3.85 0.70
CA TYR A 5 -3.58 4.24 0.36
C TYR A 5 -3.49 5.72 -0.05
N PHE A 6 -4.39 6.20 -0.92
CA PHE A 6 -4.44 7.62 -1.28
C PHE A 6 -4.91 8.53 -0.15
N ALA A 7 -5.66 8.02 0.82
CA ALA A 7 -6.00 8.74 2.04
C ALA A 7 -4.86 8.78 3.08
N GLY A 8 -3.67 8.23 2.76
CA GLY A 8 -2.48 8.31 3.60
C GLY A 8 -2.30 7.16 4.61
N TYR A 9 -3.16 6.15 4.60
CA TYR A 9 -3.00 4.96 5.45
C TYR A 9 -1.84 4.11 4.93
N ARG A 10 -1.03 3.54 5.82
CA ARG A 10 0.16 2.74 5.50
C ARG A 10 0.35 1.59 6.48
N ASN A 11 1.14 0.59 6.07
CA ASN A 11 1.65 -0.50 6.91
C ASN A 11 0.55 -1.18 7.74
N GLU A 12 0.71 -1.18 9.06
CA GLU A 12 -0.19 -1.80 10.04
C GLU A 12 -1.65 -1.36 9.88
N LEU A 13 -1.88 -0.10 9.48
CA LEU A 13 -3.24 0.41 9.25
C LEU A 13 -3.93 -0.21 8.04
N LEU A 14 -3.16 -0.84 7.13
CA LEU A 14 -3.66 -1.55 5.95
C LEU A 14 -3.58 -3.08 6.10
N ASN A 15 -2.94 -3.61 7.15
CA ASN A 15 -2.72 -5.06 7.30
C ASN A 15 -4.02 -5.86 7.37
N HIS A 16 -5.08 -5.31 7.98
CA HIS A 16 -6.40 -5.95 8.05
C HIS A 16 -7.00 -6.25 6.66
N LEU A 17 -6.57 -5.55 5.61
CA LEU A 17 -7.03 -5.79 4.25
C LEU A 17 -6.58 -7.17 3.72
N LYS A 18 -5.52 -7.75 4.29
CA LYS A 18 -5.04 -9.10 3.95
C LYS A 18 -6.03 -10.20 4.35
N GLU A 19 -6.89 -9.92 5.32
CA GLU A 19 -7.86 -10.89 5.84
C GLU A 19 -9.11 -11.00 4.96
N LEU A 20 -9.36 -9.98 4.14
CA LEU A 20 -10.53 -9.89 3.27
C LEU A 20 -10.47 -10.94 2.15
N GLU A 21 -11.62 -11.55 1.85
CA GLU A 21 -11.76 -12.54 0.78
C GLU A 21 -11.23 -12.03 -0.57
N GLY A 22 -11.55 -10.78 -0.92
CA GLY A 22 -11.08 -10.18 -2.16
C GLY A 22 -9.55 -10.06 -2.26
N PHE A 23 -8.86 -9.93 -1.12
CA PHE A 23 -7.39 -9.92 -1.11
C PHE A 23 -6.82 -11.32 -1.31
N LYS A 24 -7.41 -12.35 -0.68
CA LYS A 24 -7.02 -13.75 -0.86
C LYS A 24 -7.20 -14.20 -2.33
N LEU A 25 -8.27 -13.75 -2.98
CA LEU A 25 -8.46 -13.96 -4.42
C LEU A 25 -7.37 -13.26 -5.24
N LEU A 26 -7.02 -12.02 -4.90
CA LEU A 26 -5.95 -11.30 -5.59
C LEU A 26 -4.59 -12.00 -5.45
N GLU A 27 -4.31 -12.62 -4.31
CA GLU A 27 -3.08 -13.41 -4.10
C GLU A 27 -2.99 -14.64 -5.00
N SER A 28 -4.12 -15.26 -5.36
CA SER A 28 -4.15 -16.45 -6.23
C SER A 28 -4.09 -16.13 -7.72
N VAL A 29 -4.38 -14.88 -8.12
CA VAL A 29 -4.24 -14.43 -9.53
C VAL A 29 -2.77 -14.44 -9.95
N GLU A 30 -2.48 -14.74 -11.21
CA GLU A 30 -1.13 -14.63 -11.77
C GLU A 30 -0.54 -13.21 -11.63
N THR A 31 0.79 -13.11 -11.68
CA THR A 31 1.50 -11.83 -11.59
C THR A 31 1.06 -10.90 -12.72
N CYS A 32 0.47 -9.77 -12.36
CA CYS A 32 0.04 -8.75 -13.29
C CYS A 32 0.25 -7.35 -12.68
N PRO A 33 0.21 -6.27 -13.49
CA PRO A 33 0.43 -4.92 -12.99
C PRO A 33 -0.49 -4.53 -11.82
N VAL A 34 -1.75 -4.98 -11.84
CA VAL A 34 -2.73 -4.69 -10.78
C VAL A 34 -2.38 -5.42 -9.48
N LYS A 35 -2.01 -6.70 -9.55
CA LYS A 35 -1.54 -7.47 -8.39
C LYS A 35 -0.29 -6.84 -7.81
N ASN A 36 0.70 -6.53 -8.65
CA ASN A 36 1.96 -5.92 -8.21
C ASN A 36 1.73 -4.58 -7.52
N TYR A 37 0.86 -3.75 -8.08
CA TYR A 37 0.46 -2.48 -7.48
C TYR A 37 -0.17 -2.66 -6.10
N ALA A 38 -1.14 -3.57 -5.97
CA ALA A 38 -1.80 -3.83 -4.71
C ALA A 38 -0.84 -4.40 -3.65
N MET A 39 0.08 -5.29 -4.03
CA MET A 39 1.09 -5.81 -3.11
C MET A 39 2.08 -4.73 -2.66
N ALA A 40 2.47 -3.83 -3.58
CA ALA A 40 3.37 -2.71 -3.27
C ALA A 40 2.77 -1.75 -2.23
N ILE A 41 1.45 -1.51 -2.25
CA ILE A 41 0.75 -0.69 -1.25
C ILE A 41 0.98 -1.19 0.19
N LEU A 42 1.08 -2.50 0.41
CA LEU A 42 1.22 -3.09 1.74
C LEU A 42 2.65 -3.06 2.27
N ASN A 43 3.62 -2.95 1.38
CA ASN A 43 5.05 -2.93 1.68
C ASN A 43 5.68 -1.58 1.32
N ASP A 44 4.86 -0.53 1.15
CA ASP A 44 5.33 0.81 0.83
C ASP A 44 6.13 1.32 2.04
N GLU A 45 7.45 1.40 1.87
CA GLU A 45 8.31 2.00 2.89
C GLU A 45 7.77 3.37 3.23
N ARG A 46 7.84 3.70 4.51
CA ARG A 46 7.28 4.92 5.10
C ARG A 46 8.09 6.13 4.62
N ALA A 47 8.13 6.40 3.32
CA ALA A 47 8.38 7.72 2.80
C ALA A 47 7.27 8.56 3.42
N ASN A 48 7.63 9.30 4.47
CA ASN A 48 6.75 10.28 5.04
C ASN A 48 6.61 11.38 3.98
N ASN A 49 5.77 11.16 2.98
CA ASN A 49 5.50 12.08 1.88
C ASN A 49 4.88 13.39 2.38
N ASN A 50 4.54 13.47 3.68
CA ASN A 50 4.09 14.67 4.37
C ASN A 50 5.23 15.42 5.07
N VAL A 51 6.45 14.89 5.10
CA VAL A 51 7.64 15.57 5.61
C VAL A 51 8.61 15.78 4.46
N LEU A 52 8.59 17.00 3.93
CA LEU A 52 9.59 17.47 2.99
C LEU A 52 10.75 18.03 3.80
N PHE A 53 11.91 17.37 3.77
CA PHE A 53 13.14 17.97 4.27
C PHE A 53 13.57 19.08 3.29
N ILE A 54 13.49 20.32 3.73
CA ILE A 54 14.02 21.48 3.00
C ILE A 54 15.39 21.81 3.62
N PRO A 55 16.51 21.50 2.95
CA PRO A 55 17.82 21.90 3.44
C PRO A 55 17.91 23.43 3.45
N ASN A 56 18.21 24.01 4.61
CA ASN A 56 18.55 25.43 4.71
C ASN A 56 19.96 25.66 4.16
N LYS A 57 20.12 26.76 3.41
CA LYS A 57 21.42 27.24 2.90
C LYS A 57 22.37 27.57 4.03
#